data_AF-A0A3A0C1P1-F1
#
_entry.id   AF-A0A3A0C1P1-F1
#
_cell.length_a   1.000
_cell.length_b   1.000
_cell.length_c   1.000
_cell.angle_alpha   90.00
_cell.angle_beta   90.00
_cell.angle_gamma   90.00
#
_symmetry.space_group_name_H-M   'P 1'
#
loop_
_entity.id
_entity.type
_entity.pdbx_description
1 polymer ?
#
loop_
_entity_poly.entity_id
_entity_poly.type
_entity_poly.pdbx_seq_one_letter_code
_entity_poly.pdbx_strand_id
1 'polypeptide(L)'
;MATNLDTSWQDLAADNLSGAGEIYLRAVQTLHTHFASLAEGPEALRDWPHWLRGLLQAQSMMAPLYNLCNRLALVLESGEHAQPRSEILKILDEELAHTLSRESLMAQHASQAISSWRRVMTHSYSSAVAAALQHAQATNAALEVFVSEARPMNEGRRMAERLAQAGIMVHFFVDDARGRFIAAVDGVLLGADRISENVFVNKIGTA
;
A
#
# COMPACT_ATOMS: atom_id res chain seq x y z
N MET A 1 -26.46 6.33 6.28
CA MET A 1 -26.37 5.19 7.22
C MET A 1 -24.96 5.18 7.76
N ALA A 2 -24.77 5.06 9.08
CA ALA A 2 -23.43 5.01 9.68
C ALA A 2 -22.66 3.80 9.12
N THR A 3 -21.42 4.02 8.67
CA THR A 3 -20.55 2.93 8.18
C THR A 3 -20.29 1.95 9.32
N ASN A 4 -20.64 0.68 9.13
CA ASN A 4 -20.30 -0.38 10.06
C ASN A 4 -18.81 -0.73 9.87
N LEU A 5 -17.97 -0.16 10.74
CA LEU A 5 -16.52 -0.35 10.66
C LEU A 5 -16.10 -1.81 10.85
N ASP A 6 -16.80 -2.59 11.65
CA ASP A 6 -16.44 -4.00 11.88
C ASP A 6 -16.53 -4.80 10.57
N THR A 7 -17.58 -4.56 9.77
CA THR A 7 -17.71 -5.17 8.44
C THR A 7 -16.62 -4.66 7.51
N SER A 8 -16.33 -3.35 7.50
CA SER A 8 -15.27 -2.79 6.65
C SER A 8 -13.88 -3.34 6.99
N TRP A 9 -13.60 -3.58 8.27
CA TRP A 9 -12.34 -4.19 8.72
C TRP A 9 -12.27 -5.67 8.38
N GLN A 10 -13.37 -6.40 8.45
CA GLN A 10 -13.44 -7.79 7.96
C GLN A 10 -13.15 -7.86 6.44
N ASP A 11 -13.75 -6.96 5.65
CA ASP A 11 -13.52 -6.88 4.21
C ASP A 11 -12.06 -6.53 3.90
N LEU A 12 -11.45 -5.63 4.67
CA LEU A 12 -10.03 -5.29 4.53
C LEU A 12 -9.11 -6.43 4.96
N ALA A 13 -9.46 -7.20 5.99
CA ALA A 13 -8.70 -8.36 6.42
C ALA A 13 -8.77 -9.52 5.40
N ALA A 14 -9.90 -9.65 4.71
CA ALA A 14 -10.11 -10.66 3.66
C ALA A 14 -9.48 -10.27 2.31
N ASP A 15 -9.09 -9.00 2.14
CA ASP A 15 -8.47 -8.51 0.92
C ASP A 15 -7.05 -9.07 0.76
N ASN A 16 -6.89 -9.90 -0.26
CA ASN A 16 -5.65 -10.56 -0.61
C ASN A 16 -5.22 -10.28 -2.06
N LEU A 17 -5.84 -9.29 -2.71
CA LEU A 17 -5.59 -8.91 -4.09
C LEU A 17 -5.02 -7.49 -4.22
N SER A 18 -5.33 -6.62 -3.26
CA SER A 18 -4.85 -5.25 -3.25
C SER A 18 -3.46 -5.11 -2.64
N GLY A 19 -2.71 -4.14 -3.15
CA GLY A 19 -1.42 -3.74 -2.56
C GLY A 19 -1.61 -2.82 -1.34
N ALA A 20 -0.55 -2.66 -0.54
CA ALA A 20 -0.55 -1.84 0.67
C ALA A 20 -1.10 -0.40 0.47
N GLY A 21 -0.75 0.25 -0.65
CA GLY A 21 -1.25 1.60 -0.95
C GLY A 21 -2.77 1.65 -1.19
N GLU A 22 -3.32 0.65 -1.87
CA GLU A 22 -4.76 0.55 -2.15
C GLU A 22 -5.54 0.24 -0.85
N ILE A 23 -5.02 -0.67 -0.03
CA ILE A 23 -5.57 -1.00 1.29
C ILE A 23 -5.54 0.23 2.20
N TYR A 24 -4.43 0.97 2.21
CA TYR A 24 -4.29 2.21 2.98
C TYR A 24 -5.36 3.22 2.56
N LEU A 25 -5.48 3.52 1.27
CA LEU A 25 -6.46 4.47 0.75
C LEU A 25 -7.89 4.09 1.15
N ARG A 26 -8.26 2.82 1.02
CA ARG A 26 -9.58 2.32 1.44
C ARG A 26 -9.82 2.50 2.94
N ALA A 27 -8.81 2.24 3.76
CA ALA A 27 -8.90 2.44 5.21
C ALA A 27 -9.10 3.92 5.56
N VAL A 28 -8.33 4.83 4.95
CA VAL A 28 -8.48 6.28 5.15
C VAL A 28 -9.88 6.75 4.73
N GLN A 29 -10.37 6.32 3.56
CA GLN A 29 -11.72 6.66 3.09
C GLN A 29 -12.80 6.14 4.05
N THR A 30 -12.66 4.91 4.52
CA THR A 30 -13.61 4.28 5.45
C THR A 30 -13.65 5.04 6.78
N LEU A 31 -12.48 5.36 7.35
CA LEU A 31 -12.38 6.19 8.56
C LEU A 31 -12.99 7.57 8.33
N HIS A 32 -12.67 8.22 7.21
CA HIS A 32 -13.17 9.55 6.88
C HIS A 32 -14.70 9.55 6.84
N THR A 33 -15.31 8.63 6.09
CA THR A 33 -16.77 8.50 6.04
C THR A 33 -17.37 8.22 7.42
N HIS A 34 -16.72 7.37 8.22
CA HIS A 34 -17.19 7.07 9.56
C HIS A 34 -17.18 8.31 10.47
N PHE A 35 -16.03 8.97 10.65
CA PHE A 35 -15.92 10.17 11.49
C PHE A 35 -16.79 11.32 10.97
N ALA A 36 -16.95 11.48 9.66
CA ALA A 36 -17.83 12.47 9.07
C ALA A 36 -19.31 12.22 9.42
N SER A 37 -19.69 10.96 9.64
CA SER A 37 -21.06 10.58 9.99
C SER A 37 -21.40 10.70 11.49
N LEU A 38 -20.39 10.84 12.36
CA LEU A 38 -20.59 10.95 13.80
C LEU A 38 -21.17 12.31 14.20
N ALA A 39 -21.92 12.31 15.30
CA ALA A 39 -22.36 13.54 15.96
C ALA A 39 -21.17 14.28 16.60
N GLU A 40 -21.35 15.56 16.93
CA GLU A 40 -20.37 16.32 17.70
C GLU A 40 -20.34 15.90 19.17
N GLY A 41 -19.18 16.08 19.80
CA GLY A 41 -18.97 15.87 21.23
C GLY A 41 -18.28 14.54 21.59
N PRO A 42 -17.79 14.42 22.83
CA PRO A 42 -16.92 13.32 23.26
C PRO A 42 -17.62 11.96 23.26
N GLU A 43 -18.92 11.91 23.58
CA GLU A 43 -19.72 10.68 23.58
C GLU A 43 -19.78 10.00 22.22
N ALA A 44 -19.81 10.78 21.14
CA ALA A 44 -19.83 10.25 19.79
C ALA A 44 -18.50 9.59 19.40
N LEU A 45 -17.41 9.90 20.11
CA LEU A 45 -16.07 9.39 19.85
C LEU A 45 -15.65 8.28 20.82
N ARG A 46 -16.43 7.97 21.86
CA ARG A 46 -16.01 7.06 22.95
C ARG A 46 -15.52 5.68 22.49
N ASP A 47 -16.06 5.19 21.37
CA ASP A 47 -15.77 3.86 20.84
C ASP A 47 -14.53 3.86 19.91
N TRP A 48 -13.83 4.99 19.78
CA TRP A 48 -12.62 5.11 18.95
C TRP A 48 -11.54 4.04 19.23
N PRO A 49 -11.30 3.57 20.48
CA PRO A 49 -10.29 2.54 20.71
C PRO A 49 -10.67 1.22 20.04
N HIS A 50 -11.96 0.90 19.97
CA HIS A 50 -12.46 -0.27 19.27
C HIS A 50 -12.22 -0.13 17.76
N TRP A 51 -12.57 1.01 17.18
CA TRP A 51 -12.44 1.26 15.75
C TRP A 51 -10.99 1.17 15.26
N LEU A 52 -10.06 1.85 15.94
CA LEU A 52 -8.65 1.85 15.53
C LEU A 52 -8.00 0.48 15.78
N ARG A 53 -8.34 -0.22 16.87
CA ARG A 53 -7.85 -1.58 17.09
C ARG A 53 -8.37 -2.56 16.05
N GLY A 54 -9.62 -2.44 15.62
CA GLY A 54 -10.17 -3.27 14.54
C GLY A 54 -9.38 -3.14 13.24
N LEU A 55 -9.03 -1.91 12.84
CA LEU A 55 -8.17 -1.67 11.68
C LEU A 55 -6.77 -2.28 11.84
N LEU A 56 -6.14 -2.08 13.00
CA LEU A 56 -4.81 -2.65 13.27
C LEU A 56 -4.83 -4.18 13.33
N GLN A 57 -5.93 -4.80 13.74
CA GLN A 57 -6.08 -6.25 13.70
C GLN A 57 -6.30 -6.76 12.27
N ALA A 58 -7.06 -6.03 11.45
CA ALA A 58 -7.31 -6.39 10.07
C ALA A 58 -6.03 -6.40 9.21
N GLN A 59 -5.09 -5.48 9.49
CA GLN A 59 -3.87 -5.28 8.69
C GLN A 59 -2.64 -5.05 9.58
N SER A 60 -2.34 -6.01 10.45
CA SER A 60 -1.35 -5.87 11.53
C SER A 60 0.10 -5.66 11.10
N MET A 61 0.44 -5.97 9.85
CA MET A 61 1.81 -5.88 9.33
C MET A 61 2.09 -4.57 8.58
N MET A 62 1.07 -3.74 8.34
CA MET A 62 1.19 -2.50 7.57
C MET A 62 1.58 -1.31 8.45
N ALA A 63 2.84 -0.88 8.33
CA ALA A 63 3.34 0.28 9.06
C ALA A 63 2.56 1.59 8.77
N PRO A 64 2.12 1.90 7.53
CA PRO A 64 1.36 3.11 7.27
C PRO A 64 0.06 3.19 8.09
N LEU A 65 -0.66 2.09 8.24
CA LEU A 65 -1.89 2.03 9.05
C LEU A 65 -1.59 2.20 10.54
N TYR A 66 -0.51 1.59 11.03
CA TYR A 66 -0.06 1.80 12.40
C TYR A 66 0.25 3.28 12.69
N ASN A 67 0.99 3.93 11.80
CA ASN A 67 1.35 5.35 11.93
C ASN A 67 0.11 6.26 11.91
N LEU A 68 -0.85 5.97 11.02
CA LEU A 68 -2.12 6.69 10.96
C LEU A 68 -2.91 6.50 12.26
N CYS A 69 -3.14 5.27 12.70
CA CYS A 69 -3.87 4.98 13.94
C CYS A 69 -3.23 5.66 15.15
N ASN A 70 -1.90 5.68 15.26
CA ASN A 70 -1.21 6.41 16.33
C ASN A 70 -1.47 7.92 16.26
N ARG A 71 -1.37 8.52 15.06
CA ARG A 71 -1.65 9.96 14.88
C ARG A 71 -3.08 10.30 15.29
N LEU A 72 -4.06 9.47 14.92
CA LEU A 72 -5.46 9.66 15.29
C LEU A 72 -5.68 9.45 16.80
N ALA A 73 -5.09 8.40 17.39
CA ALA A 73 -5.19 8.10 18.81
C ALA A 73 -4.64 9.26 19.66
N LEU A 74 -3.52 9.87 19.26
CA LEU A 74 -2.96 11.04 19.95
C LEU A 74 -3.95 12.22 20.03
N VAL A 75 -4.67 12.50 18.93
CA VAL A 75 -5.71 13.55 18.91
C VAL A 75 -6.88 13.21 19.84
N LEU A 76 -7.23 11.92 19.92
CA LEU A 76 -8.37 11.42 20.70
C LEU A 76 -8.05 11.29 22.19
N GLU A 77 -6.81 10.99 22.55
CA GLU A 77 -6.36 10.80 23.94
C GLU A 77 -5.91 12.08 24.62
N SER A 78 -5.26 13.02 23.90
CA SER A 78 -4.61 14.18 24.53
C SER A 78 -5.60 15.08 25.27
N GLY A 79 -6.87 15.12 24.82
CA GLY A 79 -7.87 16.06 25.33
C GLY A 79 -7.52 17.53 25.07
N GLU A 80 -6.45 17.81 24.34
CA GLU A 80 -5.94 19.16 24.06
C GLU A 80 -6.77 19.86 22.98
N HIS A 81 -7.46 19.07 22.15
CA HIS A 81 -8.26 19.58 21.05
C HIS A 81 -9.69 19.85 21.50
N ALA A 82 -10.14 21.11 21.39
CA ALA A 82 -11.53 21.48 21.65
C ALA A 82 -12.53 20.83 20.67
N GLN A 83 -12.07 20.45 19.46
CA GLN A 83 -12.86 19.81 18.41
C GLN A 83 -12.10 18.63 17.79
N PRO A 84 -11.93 17.51 18.50
CA PRO A 84 -11.09 16.38 18.07
C PRO A 84 -11.59 15.74 16.77
N ARG A 85 -12.91 15.69 16.55
CA ARG A 85 -13.52 15.20 15.30
C ARG A 85 -13.06 16.00 14.08
N SER A 86 -13.04 17.34 14.20
CA SER A 86 -12.62 18.23 13.11
C SER A 86 -11.14 18.02 12.77
N GLU A 87 -10.29 17.90 13.80
CA GLU A 87 -8.87 17.64 13.59
C GLU A 87 -8.62 16.27 12.93
N ILE A 88 -9.35 15.23 13.33
CA ILE A 88 -9.29 13.91 12.68
C ILE A 88 -9.67 13.99 11.20
N LEU A 89 -10.78 14.67 10.89
CA LEU A 89 -11.23 14.82 9.50
C LEU A 89 -10.18 15.55 8.66
N LYS A 90 -9.58 16.61 9.20
CA LYS A 90 -8.48 17.31 8.55
C LYS A 90 -7.27 16.40 8.29
N ILE A 91 -6.86 15.58 9.27
CA ILE A 91 -5.78 14.60 9.10
C ILE A 91 -6.12 13.62 7.98
N LEU A 92 -7.35 13.10 7.95
CA LEU A 92 -7.78 12.14 6.94
C LEU A 92 -7.86 12.78 5.55
N ASP A 93 -8.36 14.02 5.44
CA ASP A 93 -8.37 14.80 4.19
C ASP A 93 -6.95 15.03 3.65
N GLU A 94 -5.99 15.39 4.51
CA GLU A 94 -4.57 15.49 4.16
C GLU A 94 -4.03 14.15 3.61
N GLU A 95 -4.33 13.04 4.29
CA GLU A 95 -3.89 11.72 3.83
C GLU A 95 -4.51 11.34 2.47
N LEU A 96 -5.79 11.61 2.26
CA LEU A 96 -6.46 11.37 0.96
C LEU A 96 -5.87 12.25 -0.15
N ALA A 97 -5.63 13.54 0.11
CA ALA A 97 -5.09 14.47 -0.86
C ALA A 97 -3.64 14.13 -1.26
N HIS A 98 -2.85 13.58 -0.33
CA HIS A 98 -1.42 13.34 -0.56
C HIS A 98 -1.08 11.90 -0.95
N THR A 99 -1.97 10.92 -0.78
CA THR A 99 -1.65 9.51 -1.08
C THR A 99 -1.20 9.31 -2.53
N LEU A 100 -1.97 9.81 -3.50
CA LEU A 100 -1.64 9.64 -4.92
C LEU A 100 -0.38 10.41 -5.33
N SER A 101 -0.16 11.61 -4.77
CA SER A 101 1.03 12.40 -5.09
C SER A 101 2.30 11.78 -4.49
N ARG A 102 2.22 11.23 -3.28
CA ARG A 102 3.33 10.48 -2.65
C ARG A 102 3.69 9.25 -3.47
N GLU A 103 2.71 8.48 -3.94
CA GLU A 103 2.96 7.31 -4.81
C GLU A 103 3.62 7.73 -6.13
N SER A 104 3.13 8.80 -6.77
CA SER A 104 3.70 9.33 -8.01
C SER A 104 5.15 9.80 -7.82
N LEU A 105 5.44 10.55 -6.76
CA LEU A 105 6.78 11.02 -6.45
C LEU A 105 7.73 9.85 -6.17
N MET A 106 7.28 8.84 -5.41
CA MET A 106 8.05 7.63 -5.16
C MET A 106 8.33 6.85 -6.44
N ALA A 107 7.35 6.74 -7.33
CA ALA A 107 7.50 6.11 -8.63
C ALA A 107 8.51 6.84 -9.54
N GLN A 108 8.52 8.18 -9.52
CA GLN A 108 9.50 8.99 -10.25
C GLN A 108 10.92 8.81 -9.73
N HIS A 109 11.11 8.82 -8.41
CA HIS A 109 12.44 8.57 -7.83
C HIS A 109 12.92 7.14 -8.10
N ALA A 110 12.04 6.15 -7.96
CA ALA A 110 12.37 4.77 -8.25
C ALA A 110 12.73 4.58 -9.72
N SER A 111 11.98 5.16 -10.67
CA SER A 111 12.27 5.05 -12.11
C SER A 111 13.62 5.66 -12.47
N GLN A 112 14.00 6.78 -11.85
CA GLN A 112 15.32 7.39 -12.00
C GLN A 112 16.43 6.47 -11.47
N ALA A 113 16.22 5.84 -10.31
CA ALA A 113 17.20 4.94 -9.70
C ALA A 113 17.49 3.70 -10.55
N ILE A 114 16.48 3.20 -11.27
CA ILE A 114 16.61 2.04 -12.18
C ILE A 114 16.80 2.44 -13.65
N SER A 115 17.10 3.71 -13.94
CA SER A 115 17.13 4.23 -15.32
C SER A 115 18.12 3.53 -16.26
N SER A 116 19.19 2.95 -15.71
CA SER A 116 20.17 2.16 -16.47
C SER A 116 19.80 0.68 -16.61
N TRP A 117 18.79 0.20 -15.89
CA TRP A 117 18.40 -1.21 -15.89
C TRP A 117 17.52 -1.50 -17.10
N ARG A 118 17.86 -2.57 -17.83
CA ARG A 118 17.08 -3.09 -18.95
C ARG A 118 16.16 -4.23 -18.50
N ARG A 119 16.60 -5.06 -17.56
CA ARG A 119 15.88 -6.23 -17.08
C ARG A 119 15.68 -6.12 -15.58
N VAL A 120 14.43 -6.02 -15.16
CA VAL A 120 14.08 -5.83 -13.74
C VAL A 120 13.26 -7.01 -13.27
N MET A 121 13.62 -7.60 -12.13
CA MET A 121 12.77 -8.59 -11.46
C MET A 121 11.89 -7.92 -10.42
N THR A 122 10.67 -8.41 -10.26
CA THR A 122 9.77 -8.02 -9.17
C THR A 122 8.99 -9.23 -8.66
N HIS A 123 8.44 -9.10 -7.45
CA HIS A 123 7.69 -10.15 -6.76
C HIS A 123 6.39 -9.58 -6.21
N SER A 124 5.30 -10.32 -6.38
CA SER A 124 3.93 -9.90 -6.00
C SER A 124 3.40 -8.72 -6.81
N TYR A 125 2.42 -8.01 -6.26
CA TYR A 125 1.83 -6.81 -6.82
C TYR A 125 2.10 -5.61 -5.90
N SER A 126 2.71 -4.57 -6.47
CA SER A 126 2.83 -3.26 -5.83
C SER A 126 2.46 -2.18 -6.83
N SER A 127 1.48 -1.35 -6.49
CA SER A 127 1.03 -0.26 -7.35
C SER A 127 2.14 0.76 -7.61
N ALA A 128 2.95 1.06 -6.59
CA ALA A 128 4.08 1.96 -6.69
C ALA A 128 5.21 1.40 -7.57
N VAL A 129 5.51 0.10 -7.45
CA VAL A 129 6.49 -0.56 -8.34
C VAL A 129 5.97 -0.58 -9.78
N ALA A 130 4.69 -0.86 -9.98
CA ALA A 130 4.09 -0.81 -11.31
C ALA A 130 4.19 0.60 -11.91
N ALA A 131 3.85 1.64 -11.14
CA ALA A 131 3.98 3.02 -11.55
C ALA A 131 5.43 3.39 -11.88
N ALA A 132 6.41 2.94 -11.09
CA ALA A 132 7.83 3.18 -11.33
C ALA A 132 8.30 2.54 -12.65
N LEU A 133 7.92 1.29 -12.90
CA LEU A 133 8.27 0.57 -14.13
C LEU A 133 7.60 1.18 -15.37
N GLN A 134 6.35 1.63 -15.24
CA GLN A 134 5.63 2.37 -16.29
C GLN A 134 6.32 3.71 -16.60
N HIS A 135 6.79 4.44 -15.58
CA HIS A 135 7.58 5.65 -15.80
C HIS A 135 8.94 5.35 -16.45
N ALA A 136 9.63 4.28 -16.01
CA ALA A 136 10.92 3.89 -16.57
C ALA A 136 10.83 3.51 -18.04
N GLN A 137 9.77 2.81 -18.45
CA GLN A 137 9.52 2.45 -19.85
C GLN A 137 9.44 3.68 -20.77
N ALA A 138 8.88 4.79 -20.29
CA ALA A 138 8.75 6.02 -21.10
C ALA A 138 10.11 6.56 -21.59
N THR A 139 11.18 6.29 -20.85
CA THR A 139 12.56 6.66 -21.20
C THR A 139 13.43 5.48 -21.63
N ASN A 140 12.92 4.24 -21.50
CA ASN A 140 13.62 3.00 -21.84
C ASN A 140 12.67 2.01 -22.52
N ALA A 141 12.51 2.13 -23.84
CA ALA A 141 11.61 1.26 -24.62
C ALA A 141 12.03 -0.22 -24.65
N ALA A 142 13.25 -0.55 -24.21
CA ALA A 142 13.77 -1.92 -24.18
C ALA A 142 13.65 -2.59 -22.79
N LEU A 143 12.91 -1.97 -21.86
CA LEU A 143 12.66 -2.50 -20.52
C LEU A 143 11.89 -3.82 -20.58
N GLU A 144 12.45 -4.84 -19.94
CA GLU A 144 11.86 -6.17 -19.76
C GLU A 144 11.66 -6.42 -18.26
N VAL A 145 10.50 -6.93 -17.87
CA VAL A 145 10.18 -7.17 -16.45
C VAL A 145 9.92 -8.64 -16.20
N PHE A 146 10.64 -9.21 -15.24
CA PHE A 146 10.50 -10.57 -14.77
C PHE A 146 9.59 -10.56 -13.55
N VAL A 147 8.43 -11.19 -13.65
CA VAL A 147 7.41 -11.21 -12.59
C VAL A 147 7.17 -12.65 -12.13
N SER A 148 7.47 -12.93 -10.87
CA SER A 148 7.12 -14.21 -10.24
C SER A 148 5.62 -14.24 -9.87
N GLU A 149 5.00 -15.41 -9.88
CA GLU A 149 3.56 -15.56 -9.60
C GLU A 149 3.10 -15.10 -8.21
N ALA A 150 3.95 -15.19 -7.19
CA ALA A 150 3.66 -14.85 -5.80
C ALA A 150 2.54 -15.68 -5.16
N ARG A 151 2.83 -16.95 -4.89
CA ARG A 151 1.97 -17.84 -4.10
C ARG A 151 1.76 -17.28 -2.67
N PRO A 152 0.62 -17.59 -2.02
CA PRO A 152 -0.46 -18.47 -2.50
C PRO A 152 -1.53 -17.79 -3.37
N MET A 153 -1.61 -16.46 -3.37
CA MET A 153 -2.73 -15.71 -3.97
C MET A 153 -2.49 -15.31 -5.43
N ASN A 154 -1.28 -15.57 -5.94
CA ASN A 154 -0.91 -15.36 -7.35
C ASN A 154 -0.96 -13.88 -7.79
N GLU A 155 -0.69 -12.94 -6.89
CA GLU A 155 -0.81 -11.50 -7.20
C GLU A 155 0.13 -11.03 -8.31
N GLY A 156 1.23 -11.75 -8.56
CA GLY A 156 2.13 -11.49 -9.67
C GLY A 156 1.43 -11.55 -11.04
N ARG A 157 0.32 -12.29 -11.16
CA ARG A 157 -0.49 -12.29 -12.38
C ARG A 157 -1.06 -10.91 -12.68
N ARG A 158 -1.61 -10.23 -11.67
CA ARG A 158 -2.13 -8.87 -11.78
C ARG A 158 -1.04 -7.88 -12.17
N MET A 159 0.16 -8.05 -11.61
CA MET A 159 1.33 -7.25 -11.96
C MET A 159 1.71 -7.45 -13.43
N ALA A 160 1.83 -8.71 -13.87
CA ALA A 160 2.14 -9.05 -15.25
C ALA A 160 1.12 -8.49 -16.24
N GLU A 161 -0.18 -8.64 -15.96
CA GLU A 161 -1.26 -8.10 -16.77
C GLU A 161 -1.20 -6.57 -16.87
N ARG A 162 -1.02 -5.87 -15.74
CA ARG A 162 -0.93 -4.41 -15.71
C ARG A 162 0.26 -3.88 -16.52
N LEU A 163 1.41 -4.51 -16.42
CA LEU A 163 2.61 -4.10 -17.17
C LEU A 163 2.49 -4.43 -18.66
N ALA A 164 1.94 -5.60 -19.01
CA ALA A 164 1.71 -5.99 -20.39
C ALA A 164 0.71 -5.06 -21.09
N GLN A 165 -0.35 -4.63 -20.39
CA GLN A 165 -1.30 -3.63 -20.89
C GLN A 165 -0.65 -2.26 -21.15
N ALA A 166 0.42 -1.93 -20.42
CA ALA A 166 1.24 -0.74 -20.67
C ALA A 166 2.28 -0.95 -21.79
N GLY A 167 2.31 -2.12 -22.43
CA GLY A 167 3.24 -2.45 -23.52
C GLY A 167 4.65 -2.83 -23.06
N ILE A 168 4.86 -3.10 -21.76
CA ILE A 168 6.14 -3.59 -21.24
C ILE A 168 6.27 -5.07 -21.56
N MET A 169 7.44 -5.52 -22.00
CA MET A 169 7.74 -6.94 -22.18
C MET A 169 7.80 -7.64 -20.83
N VAL A 170 6.92 -8.60 -20.59
CA VAL A 170 6.83 -9.32 -19.31
C VAL A 170 7.23 -10.78 -19.47
N HIS A 171 8.13 -11.23 -18.61
CA HIS A 171 8.48 -12.64 -18.40
C HIS A 171 7.81 -13.11 -17.11
N PHE A 172 6.73 -13.88 -17.22
CA PHE A 172 6.00 -14.42 -16.06
C PHE A 172 6.46 -15.83 -15.72
N PHE A 173 6.72 -16.12 -14.45
CA PHE A 173 7.27 -17.40 -14.02
C PHE A 173 6.83 -17.81 -12.60
N VAL A 174 7.02 -19.09 -12.25
CA VAL A 174 6.70 -19.63 -10.91
C VAL A 174 7.75 -19.21 -9.88
N ASP A 175 7.37 -19.08 -8.61
CA ASP A 175 8.25 -18.55 -7.55
C ASP A 175 9.58 -19.32 -7.42
N ASP A 176 9.55 -20.64 -7.60
CA ASP A 176 10.74 -21.52 -7.48
C ASP A 176 11.78 -21.28 -8.60
N ALA A 177 11.37 -20.70 -9.72
CA ALA A 177 12.27 -20.39 -10.83
C ALA A 177 13.05 -19.06 -10.65
N ARG A 178 12.89 -18.33 -9.53
CA ARG A 178 13.64 -17.09 -9.24
C ARG A 178 15.15 -17.27 -9.38
N GLY A 179 15.71 -18.35 -8.81
CA GLY A 179 17.15 -18.62 -8.85
C GLY A 179 17.69 -18.81 -10.27
N ARG A 180 16.85 -19.24 -11.22
CA ARG A 180 17.22 -19.35 -12.63
C ARG A 180 17.34 -17.98 -13.31
N PHE A 181 16.46 -17.04 -12.97
CA PHE A 181 16.38 -15.75 -13.65
C PHE A 181 17.15 -14.63 -12.96
N ILE A 182 17.50 -14.78 -11.67
CA ILE A 182 18.18 -13.73 -10.90
C ILE A 182 19.52 -13.31 -11.51
N ALA A 183 20.25 -14.25 -12.12
CA ALA A 183 21.52 -13.97 -12.80
C ALA A 183 21.35 -13.24 -14.15
N ALA A 184 20.12 -13.15 -14.67
CA ALA A 184 19.82 -12.57 -15.98
C ALA A 184 19.25 -11.15 -15.91
N VAL A 185 18.94 -10.65 -14.71
CA VAL A 185 18.38 -9.32 -14.46
C VAL A 185 19.44 -8.36 -13.92
N ASP A 186 19.26 -7.08 -14.17
CA ASP A 186 20.16 -6.02 -13.69
C ASP A 186 19.92 -5.71 -12.20
N GLY A 187 18.69 -5.97 -11.72
CA GLY A 187 18.33 -5.79 -10.34
C GLY A 187 16.90 -6.21 -10.03
N VAL A 188 16.57 -6.17 -8.74
CA VAL A 188 15.22 -6.49 -8.23
C VAL A 188 14.60 -5.21 -7.69
N LEU A 189 13.38 -4.90 -8.13
CA LEU A 189 12.57 -3.79 -7.60
C LEU A 189 11.36 -4.36 -6.86
N LEU A 190 11.26 -4.03 -5.57
CA LEU A 190 10.25 -4.54 -4.65
C LEU A 190 9.46 -3.42 -3.99
N GLY A 191 8.23 -3.73 -3.60
CA GLY A 191 7.50 -2.95 -2.61
C GLY A 191 7.91 -3.35 -1.19
N ALA A 192 7.33 -2.67 -0.20
CA ALA A 192 7.43 -3.05 1.20
C ALA A 192 6.17 -2.62 1.95
N ASP A 193 5.72 -3.46 2.89
CA ASP A 193 4.59 -3.19 3.79
C ASP A 193 5.05 -2.48 5.07
N ARG A 194 6.30 -2.75 5.48
CA ARG A 194 6.96 -2.13 6.63
C ARG A 194 8.46 -2.07 6.41
N ILE A 195 9.06 -0.94 6.76
CA ILE A 195 10.50 -0.73 6.77
C ILE A 195 10.91 -0.32 8.19
N SER A 196 12.00 -0.87 8.69
CA SER A 196 12.64 -0.52 9.96
C SER A 196 14.13 -0.26 9.74
N GLU A 197 14.88 0.02 10.80
CA GLU A 197 16.31 0.35 10.71
C GLU A 197 17.14 -0.72 9.99
N ASN A 198 16.87 -2.01 10.23
CA ASN A 198 17.71 -3.11 9.73
C ASN A 198 16.94 -4.17 8.90
N VAL A 199 15.62 -4.13 8.87
CA VAL A 199 14.79 -5.10 8.14
C VAL A 199 13.61 -4.42 7.47
N PHE A 200 13.13 -5.02 6.38
CA PHE A 200 11.85 -4.69 5.79
C PHE A 200 10.97 -5.95 5.72
N VAL A 201 9.66 -5.74 5.72
CA VAL A 201 8.64 -6.77 5.57
C VAL A 201 7.89 -6.48 4.28
N ASN A 202 7.66 -7.54 3.51
CA ASN A 202 6.90 -7.54 2.27
C ASN A 202 6.22 -8.90 2.12
N LYS A 203 5.53 -9.13 0.99
CA LYS A 203 4.96 -10.43 0.59
C LYS A 203 5.89 -11.62 0.91
N ILE A 204 5.30 -12.70 1.43
CA ILE A 204 5.98 -13.99 1.61
C ILE A 204 6.69 -14.44 0.34
N GLY A 205 7.94 -14.91 0.46
CA GLY A 205 8.81 -15.24 -0.68
C GLY A 205 9.67 -14.09 -1.19
N THR A 206 9.62 -12.92 -0.53
CA THR A 206 10.55 -11.81 -0.80
C THR A 206 12.00 -12.11 -0.37
N ALA A 207 12.18 -12.85 0.74
CA ALA A 207 13.48 -13.21 1.28
C ALA A 207 14.17 -14.35 0.52
#